data_AF-A0A6M1LC43-F1
#
_entry.id   AF-A0A6M1LC43-F1
#
_cell.length_a   1.000
_cell.length_b   1.000
_cell.length_c   1.000
_cell.angle_alpha   90.00
_cell.angle_beta   90.00
_cell.angle_gamma   90.00
#
_symmetry.space_group_name_H-M   'P 1'
#
loop_
_entity.id
_entity.type
_entity.pdbx_description
1 polymer ?
#
loop_
_entity_poly.entity_id
_entity_poly.type
_entity_poly.pdbx_seq_one_letter_code
_entity_poly.pdbx_strand_id
1 'polypeptide(L)'
;MLDLRCEVGDAGVNAATSVRTLDGDGIVAWTDSLAESFYGWDGVRSWQSLEHELRIDATHDGRGHVSLRFVIRGPQGYEAEAWEASVVVTLDSGEDMRRLVAELTSLIS
;
A
#
# COMPACT_ATOMS: atom_id res chain seq x y z
N MET A 1 -15.84 -6.79 -6.99
CA MET A 1 -14.63 -6.52 -7.79
C MET A 1 -14.56 -5.02 -7.96
N LEU A 2 -13.47 -4.41 -7.51
CA LEU A 2 -13.21 -2.98 -7.62
C LEU A 2 -12.04 -2.78 -8.60
N ASP A 3 -12.14 -1.77 -9.46
CA ASP A 3 -11.04 -1.30 -10.29
C ASP A 3 -10.63 0.07 -9.76
N LEU A 4 -9.49 0.11 -9.09
CA LEU A 4 -8.94 1.32 -8.50
C LEU A 4 -7.88 1.88 -9.43
N ARG A 5 -7.98 3.16 -9.76
CA ARG A 5 -6.90 3.85 -10.48
C ARG A 5 -5.83 4.28 -9.47
N CYS A 6 -4.62 3.75 -9.63
CA CYS A 6 -3.48 4.13 -8.80
C CYS A 6 -2.50 4.95 -9.63
N GLU A 7 -2.02 6.05 -9.04
CA GLU A 7 -1.17 7.02 -9.71
C GLU A 7 0.00 7.39 -8.78
N VAL A 8 1.21 7.36 -9.31
CA VAL A 8 2.44 7.85 -8.67
C VAL A 8 3.00 8.98 -9.54
N GLY A 9 3.26 10.13 -8.92
CA GLY A 9 3.78 11.29 -9.64
C GLY A 9 4.67 12.18 -8.79
N ASP A 10 5.67 12.79 -9.44
CA ASP A 10 6.53 13.86 -8.92
C ASP A 10 7.07 14.67 -10.13
N ALA A 11 7.97 15.63 -9.91
CA ALA A 11 8.58 16.41 -10.99
C ALA A 11 9.49 15.53 -11.87
N GLY A 12 8.90 14.96 -12.92
CA GLY A 12 9.60 14.12 -13.91
C GLY A 12 9.24 12.64 -13.87
N VAL A 13 8.34 12.22 -12.98
CA VAL A 13 7.76 10.87 -13.00
C VAL A 13 6.24 10.96 -13.02
N ASN A 14 5.62 10.17 -13.89
CA ASN A 14 4.19 9.93 -13.89
C ASN A 14 3.97 8.46 -14.29
N ALA A 15 3.38 7.71 -13.38
CA ALA A 15 3.04 6.31 -13.59
C ALA A 15 1.62 6.07 -13.09
N ALA A 16 0.83 5.35 -13.87
CA ALA A 16 -0.55 5.05 -13.52
C ALA A 16 -0.93 3.65 -14.00
N THR A 17 -1.69 2.93 -13.19
CA THR A 17 -2.26 1.63 -13.55
C THR A 17 -3.65 1.46 -12.93
N SER A 18 -4.46 0.61 -13.53
CA SER A 18 -5.61 0.03 -12.84
C SER A 18 -5.11 -1.05 -11.87
N VAL A 19 -5.76 -1.16 -10.73
CA VAL A 19 -5.54 -2.18 -9.71
C VAL A 19 -6.88 -2.87 -9.46
N ARG A 20 -6.95 -4.15 -9.80
CA ARG A 20 -8.15 -4.94 -9.60
C ARG A 20 -8.08 -5.63 -8.25
N THR A 21 -9.14 -5.46 -7.47
CA THR A 21 -9.26 -6.12 -6.17
C THR A 21 -10.59 -6.84 -6.01
N LEU A 22 -10.57 -7.89 -5.21
CA LEU A 22 -11.75 -8.55 -4.67
C LEU A 22 -12.00 -8.03 -3.26
N ASP A 23 -12.88 -7.03 -3.14
CA ASP A 23 -13.21 -6.41 -1.85
C ASP A 23 -11.96 -5.82 -1.15
N GLY A 24 -11.05 -5.23 -1.94
CA GLY A 24 -9.78 -4.69 -1.44
C GLY A 24 -8.71 -5.74 -1.11
N ASP A 25 -8.90 -7.02 -1.43
CA ASP A 25 -7.96 -8.12 -1.16
C ASP A 25 -7.42 -8.15 0.28
N GLY A 26 -8.25 -7.75 1.25
CA GLY A 26 -7.89 -7.70 2.66
C GLY A 26 -6.98 -6.53 3.07
N ILE A 27 -6.82 -5.50 2.23
CA ILE A 27 -5.97 -4.34 2.52
C ILE A 27 -6.34 -3.64 3.83
N VAL A 28 -7.63 -3.57 4.16
CA VAL A 28 -8.11 -2.95 5.40
C VAL A 28 -7.68 -3.76 6.61
N ALA A 29 -7.91 -5.08 6.61
CA ALA A 29 -7.50 -5.96 7.70
C ALA A 29 -5.97 -5.98 7.89
N TRP A 30 -5.22 -5.96 6.78
CA TRP A 30 -3.76 -5.86 6.83
C TRP A 30 -3.30 -4.52 7.42
N THR A 31 -3.88 -3.40 6.99
CA THR A 31 -3.52 -2.06 7.50
C THR A 31 -3.90 -1.90 8.97
N ASP A 32 -5.05 -2.44 9.37
CA ASP A 32 -5.51 -2.45 10.77
C ASP A 32 -4.51 -3.19 11.67
N SER A 33 -4.02 -4.34 11.23
CA SER A 33 -2.96 -5.08 11.94
C SER A 33 -1.67 -4.27 12.13
N LEU A 34 -1.32 -3.39 11.18
CA LEU A 34 -0.18 -2.48 11.34
C LEU A 34 -0.46 -1.40 12.40
N ALA A 35 -1.67 -0.82 12.40
CA ALA A 35 -2.10 0.19 13.37
C ALA A 35 -2.21 -0.39 14.80
N GLU A 36 -2.62 -1.64 14.94
CA GLU A 36 -2.61 -2.35 16.24
C GLU A 36 -1.20 -2.68 16.73
N SER A 37 -0.25 -2.88 15.81
CA SER A 37 1.15 -3.17 16.10
C SER A 37 1.99 -1.90 16.36
N PHE A 38 1.41 -0.88 17.00
CA PHE A 38 2.04 0.44 17.19
C PHE A 38 3.30 0.42 18.08
N TYR A 39 3.48 -0.62 18.89
CA TYR A 39 4.71 -0.88 19.65
C TYR A 39 5.89 -1.30 18.75
N GLY A 40 5.62 -1.62 17.49
CA GLY A 40 6.59 -1.98 16.47
C GLY A 40 6.63 -3.47 16.15
N TRP A 41 7.32 -3.78 15.05
CA TRP A 41 7.62 -5.13 14.58
C TRP A 41 8.99 -5.16 13.90
N ASP A 42 9.55 -6.36 13.78
CA ASP A 42 10.79 -6.60 13.03
C ASP A 42 10.48 -7.01 11.58
N GLY A 43 11.37 -6.64 10.67
CA GLY A 43 11.28 -7.00 9.26
C GLY A 43 10.20 -6.26 8.46
N VAL A 44 9.87 -6.83 7.30
CA VAL A 44 8.90 -6.27 6.36
C VAL A 44 7.59 -7.04 6.47
N ARG A 45 6.48 -6.31 6.57
CA ARG A 45 5.13 -6.84 6.37
C ARG A 45 4.62 -6.35 5.03
N SER A 46 4.18 -7.25 4.15
CA SER A 46 3.73 -6.88 2.82
C SER A 46 2.28 -7.25 2.60
N TRP A 47 1.59 -6.42 1.82
CA TRP A 47 0.31 -6.71 1.20
C TRP A 47 0.43 -6.55 -0.32
N GLN A 48 -0.32 -7.34 -1.08
CA GLN A 48 -0.29 -7.31 -2.54
C GLN A 48 -1.69 -7.60 -3.09
N SER A 49 -2.11 -6.85 -4.12
CA SER A 49 -3.33 -7.15 -4.86
C SER A 49 -3.19 -8.47 -5.63
N LEU A 50 -4.30 -9.14 -5.91
CA LEU A 50 -4.27 -10.47 -6.53
C LEU A 50 -3.54 -10.52 -7.88
N GLU A 51 -3.69 -9.47 -8.70
CA GLU A 51 -3.07 -9.38 -10.02
C GLU A 51 -1.68 -8.70 -10.00
N HIS A 52 -1.12 -8.48 -8.81
CA HIS A 52 0.21 -7.92 -8.56
C HIS A 52 0.43 -6.48 -9.07
N GLU A 53 -0.64 -5.76 -9.38
CA GLU A 53 -0.59 -4.37 -9.86
C GLU A 53 -0.19 -3.38 -8.75
N LEU A 54 -0.55 -3.69 -7.49
CA LEU A 54 -0.16 -2.91 -6.32
C LEU A 54 0.41 -3.81 -5.22
N ARG A 55 1.54 -3.40 -4.67
CA ARG A 55 2.14 -3.98 -3.46
C ARG A 55 2.46 -2.86 -2.48
N ILE A 56 2.25 -3.12 -1.20
CA ILE A 56 2.61 -2.20 -0.11
C ILE A 56 3.53 -2.96 0.84
N ASP A 57 4.73 -2.46 1.04
CA ASP A 57 5.66 -2.96 2.05
C ASP A 57 5.68 -2.02 3.25
N ALA A 58 5.58 -2.57 4.45
CA ALA A 58 5.57 -1.84 5.70
C ALA A 58 6.74 -2.26 6.61
N THR A 59 7.49 -1.28 7.08
CA THR A 59 8.50 -1.45 8.14
C THR A 59 8.21 -0.49 9.28
N HIS A 60 8.62 -0.87 10.50
CA HIS A 60 8.54 -0.01 11.67
C HIS A 60 9.95 0.32 12.16
N ASP A 61 10.23 1.58 12.49
CA ASP A 61 11.59 2.01 12.85
C ASP A 61 11.94 1.80 14.34
N GLY A 62 10.93 1.43 15.14
CA GLY A 62 11.04 1.21 16.58
C GLY A 62 10.95 2.52 17.39
N ARG A 63 10.78 3.68 16.74
CA ARG A 63 10.62 4.99 17.40
C ARG A 63 9.27 5.64 17.12
N GLY A 64 8.29 4.84 16.70
CA GLY A 64 6.91 5.27 16.50
C GLY A 64 6.57 5.68 15.07
N HIS A 65 7.36 5.29 14.06
CA HIS A 65 7.03 5.54 12.67
C HIS A 65 6.92 4.24 11.88
N VAL A 66 5.98 4.26 10.93
CA VAL A 66 5.80 3.23 9.92
C VAL A 66 6.21 3.80 8.58
N SER A 67 7.11 3.12 7.89
CA SER A 67 7.44 3.43 6.49
C SER A 67 6.65 2.50 5.58
N LEU A 68 5.83 3.07 4.70
CA LEU A 68 5.02 2.37 3.71
C LEU A 68 5.61 2.64 2.32
N ARG A 69 6.13 1.60 1.68
CA ARG A 69 6.54 1.65 0.27
C ARG A 69 5.38 1.15 -0.58
N PHE A 70 4.75 2.05 -1.32
CA PHE A 70 3.75 1.73 -2.33
C PHE A 70 4.46 1.45 -3.65
N VAL A 71 4.17 0.30 -4.24
CA VAL A 71 4.78 -0.18 -5.48
C VAL A 71 3.67 -0.49 -6.47
N ILE A 72 3.62 0.23 -7.59
CA ILE A 72 2.69 -0.02 -8.68
C ILE A 72 3.40 -0.62 -9.89
N ARG A 73 2.74 -1.55 -10.57
CA ARG A 73 3.27 -2.23 -11.76
C ARG A 73 2.28 -2.18 -12.93
N GLY A 74 2.79 -2.07 -14.15
CA GLY A 74 1.95 -2.13 -15.35
C GLY A 74 2.72 -2.25 -16.67
N PRO A 75 2.04 -2.41 -17.81
CA PRO A 75 0.72 -3.04 -17.88
C PRO A 75 0.78 -4.47 -17.30
N GLN A 76 -0.32 -4.94 -16.71
CA GLN A 76 -0.48 -6.31 -16.16
C GLN A 76 0.61 -6.70 -15.15
N GLY A 77 0.37 -6.42 -13.86
CA GLY A 77 1.39 -6.50 -12.80
C GLY A 77 2.10 -7.85 -12.62
N TYR A 78 1.55 -8.95 -13.12
CA TYR A 78 2.19 -10.27 -13.08
C TYR A 78 3.21 -10.51 -14.20
N GLU A 79 3.26 -9.68 -15.25
CA GLU A 79 4.20 -9.85 -16.36
C GLU A 79 5.63 -9.51 -15.93
N ALA A 80 6.61 -10.22 -16.50
CA ALA A 80 8.02 -9.97 -16.21
C ALA A 80 8.51 -8.62 -16.77
N GLU A 81 7.87 -8.16 -17.85
CA GLU A 81 8.21 -6.92 -18.56
C GLU A 81 7.44 -5.70 -18.03
N ALA A 82 6.55 -5.89 -17.04
CA ALA A 82 5.81 -4.80 -16.42
C ALA A 82 6.78 -3.79 -15.78
N TRP A 83 6.60 -2.51 -16.10
CA TRP A 83 7.28 -1.43 -15.41
C TRP A 83 6.90 -1.42 -13.92
N GLU A 84 7.79 -0.88 -13.09
CA GLU A 84 7.55 -0.67 -11.66
C GLU A 84 7.82 0.81 -11.33
N ALA A 85 6.92 1.41 -10.56
CA ALA A 85 7.15 2.70 -9.92
C ALA A 85 6.83 2.59 -8.42
N SER A 86 7.56 3.30 -7.58
CA SER A 86 7.31 3.25 -6.13
C SER A 86 7.53 4.58 -5.44
N VAL A 87 6.76 4.81 -4.38
CA VAL A 87 6.91 5.93 -3.45
C VAL A 87 6.96 5.40 -2.02
N VAL A 88 7.71 6.08 -1.15
CA VAL A 88 7.75 5.78 0.29
C VAL A 88 7.08 6.92 1.04
N VAL A 89 6.15 6.58 1.92
CA VAL A 89 5.49 7.51 2.83
C VAL A 89 5.80 7.07 4.26
N THR A 90 6.15 8.01 5.13
CA THR A 90 6.37 7.75 6.55
C THR A 90 5.21 8.34 7.35
N LEU A 91 4.60 7.51 8.20
CA LEU A 91 3.45 7.87 9.04
C LEU A 91 3.80 7.67 10.52
N ASP A 92 3.17 8.45 11.40
CA ASP A 92 3.10 8.12 12.83
C ASP A 92 2.37 6.79 13.03
N SER A 93 2.94 5.90 13.86
CA SER A 93 2.41 4.55 14.08
C SER A 93 1.09 4.52 14.86
N GLY A 94 0.65 5.66 15.39
CA GLY A 94 -0.62 5.85 16.08
C GLY A 94 -1.69 6.45 15.19
N GLU A 95 -1.85 7.78 15.26
CA GLU A 95 -3.04 8.46 14.70
C GLU A 95 -3.06 8.43 13.17
N ASP A 96 -1.91 8.63 12.52
CA ASP A 96 -1.85 8.62 11.06
C ASP A 96 -2.15 7.22 10.48
N MET A 97 -1.68 6.16 11.13
CA MET A 97 -2.05 4.79 10.75
C MET A 97 -3.56 4.53 10.90
N ARG A 98 -4.21 4.99 11.99
CA ARG A 98 -5.67 4.84 12.16
C ARG A 98 -6.46 5.64 11.12
N ARG A 99 -6.00 6.83 10.77
CA ARG A 99 -6.60 7.61 9.66
C ARG A 99 -6.46 6.85 8.35
N LEU A 100 -5.30 6.26 8.07
CA LEU A 100 -5.11 5.45 6.86
C LEU A 100 -6.08 4.26 6.81
N VAL A 101 -6.31 3.57 7.92
CA VAL A 101 -7.31 2.49 7.99
C VAL A 101 -8.71 3.00 7.62
N ALA A 102 -9.11 4.15 8.16
CA ALA A 102 -10.41 4.74 7.87
C ALA A 102 -10.56 5.16 6.40
N GLU A 103 -9.53 5.80 5.83
CA GLU A 103 -9.51 6.22 4.42
C GLU A 103 -9.58 5.00 3.48
N LEU A 104 -8.80 3.94 3.76
CA LEU A 104 -8.85 2.71 2.96
C LEU A 104 -10.19 1.99 3.08
N THR A 105 -10.79 1.97 4.28
CA THR A 105 -12.13 1.40 4.49
C THR A 105 -13.17 2.16 3.68
N SER A 106 -13.10 3.50 3.67
CA SER A 106 -13.99 4.33 2.86
C SER A 106 -13.76 4.15 1.37
N LEU A 107 -12.53 3.87 0.94
CA LEU A 107 -12.18 3.70 -0.47
C LEU A 107 -12.74 2.39 -1.06
N ILE A 108 -12.82 1.32 -0.24
CA ILE A 108 -13.25 0.00 -0.71
C ILE A 108 -14.72 -0.35 -0.39
N SER A 109 -15.42 0.53 0.35
CA SER A 109 -16.85 0.35 0.66
C SER A 109 -17.76 0.73 -0.51
#